data_AF-A0A377DJ31-F1
#
_entry.id   AF-A0A377DJ31-F1
#
_cell.length_a   1.000
_cell.length_b   1.000
_cell.length_c   1.000
_cell.angle_alpha   90.00
_cell.angle_beta   90.00
_cell.angle_gamma   90.00
#
_symmetry.space_group_name_H-M   'P 1'
#
loop_
_entity.id
_entity.type
_entity.pdbx_description
1 polymer ?
#
loop_
_entity_poly.entity_id
_entity_poly.type
_entity_poly.pdbx_seq_one_letter_code
_entity_poly.pdbx_strand_id
1 'polypeptide(L)' 'MVCDGATINLKVNARGDYRPAWSALKVSLPLEEKRTLLVNGVEGSEWMR' A
#
# COMPACT_ATOMS: atom_id res chain seq x y z
N MET A 1 1.74 -9.21 -2.81
CA MET A 1 0.36 -8.69 -2.86
C MET A 1 -0.57 -9.88 -2.64
N VAL A 2 -1.58 -9.73 -1.79
CA VAL A 2 -2.62 -10.74 -1.57
C VAL A 2 -3.95 -10.06 -1.81
N CYS A 3 -4.78 -10.66 -2.65
CA CYS A 3 -6.10 -10.14 -2.98
C CYS A 3 -7.14 -11.21 -2.67
N ASP A 4 -8.24 -10.79 -2.09
CA ASP A 4 -9.44 -11.61 -1.93
C ASP A 4 -10.66 -10.88 -2.52
N GLY A 5 -11.86 -11.40 -2.25
CA GLY A 5 -13.11 -10.83 -2.77
C GLY A 5 -13.49 -9.47 -2.18
N ALA A 6 -12.95 -9.12 -0.99
CA ALA A 6 -13.26 -7.90 -0.27
C ALA A 6 -12.04 -6.96 -0.14
N THR A 7 -10.82 -7.50 -0.14
CA THR A 7 -9.61 -6.72 0.16
C THR A 7 -8.50 -6.88 -0.87
N ILE A 8 -7.69 -5.82 -1.00
CA ILE A 8 -6.42 -5.80 -1.72
C ILE A 8 -5.35 -5.41 -0.71
N ASN A 9 -4.49 -6.36 -0.34
CA ASN A 9 -3.39 -6.13 0.62
C ASN A 9 -2.03 -6.02 -0.09
N LEU A 10 -1.53 -4.79 -0.15
CA LEU A 10 -0.21 -4.47 -0.67
C LEU A 10 0.84 -4.63 0.43
N LYS A 11 1.88 -5.42 0.17
CA LYS A 11 3.04 -5.56 1.07
C LYS A 11 4.19 -4.70 0.54
N VAL A 12 4.53 -3.64 1.26
CA VAL A 12 5.61 -2.70 0.94
C VAL A 12 6.70 -2.83 1.98
N ASN A 13 7.92 -3.10 1.53
CA ASN A 13 9.10 -3.23 2.38
C ASN A 13 10.24 -2.39 1.78
N ALA A 14 10.85 -1.52 2.57
CA ALA A 14 12.10 -0.88 2.17
C ALA A 14 13.25 -1.90 2.22
N ARG A 15 14.16 -1.82 1.24
CA ARG A 15 15.39 -2.62 1.22
C ARG A 15 16.61 -1.72 1.13
N GLY A 16 17.60 -2.00 1.96
CA GLY A 16 18.86 -1.25 2.04
C GLY A 16 18.76 0.07 2.79
N ASP A 17 19.89 0.78 2.84
CA ASP A 17 20.05 2.00 3.65
C ASP A 17 19.70 3.29 2.91
N TYR A 18 19.31 3.22 1.64
CA TYR A 18 18.87 4.38 0.88
C TYR A 18 17.71 5.05 1.60
N ARG A 19 17.87 6.32 1.96
CA ARG A 19 16.84 7.16 2.59
C ARG A 19 16.26 8.07 1.51
N PRO A 20 15.11 7.71 0.92
CA PRO A 20 14.49 8.56 -0.07
C PRO A 20 14.16 9.93 0.54
N ALA A 21 14.18 10.97 -0.30
CA ALA A 21 13.78 12.32 0.11
C ALA A 21 12.28 12.46 0.36
N TRP A 22 11.47 11.50 -0.11
CA TRP A 22 10.02 11.46 0.14
C TRP A 22 9.71 10.74 1.45
N SER A 23 8.67 11.21 2.14
CA SER A 23 8.26 10.68 3.46
C SER A 23 7.18 9.59 3.38
N ALA A 24 6.41 9.55 2.29
CA ALA A 24 5.31 8.60 2.11
C ALA A 24 5.16 8.16 0.66
N LEU A 25 4.71 6.91 0.49
CA LEU A 25 4.22 6.36 -0.77
C LEU A 25 2.69 6.35 -0.74
N LYS A 26 2.07 7.07 -1.68
CA LYS A 26 0.62 7.04 -1.90
C LYS A 26 0.27 5.95 -2.89
N VAL A 27 -0.69 5.12 -2.53
CA VAL A 27 -1.21 3.99 -3.29
C VAL A 27 -2.67 4.26 -3.57
N SER A 28 -3.05 4.30 -4.84
CA SER A 28 -4.45 4.43 -5.26
C SER A 28 -4.92 3.17 -5.97
N LEU A 29 -6.20 2.89 -5.83
CA LEU A 29 -6.89 1.90 -6.64
C LEU A 29 -7.54 2.58 -7.85
N PRO A 30 -7.76 1.85 -8.95
CA PRO A 30 -8.55 2.34 -10.08
C PRO A 30 -9.96 2.76 -9.63
N LEU A 31 -10.59 3.68 -10.36
CA LEU A 31 -11.88 4.26 -9.98
C LEU A 31 -13.02 3.22 -9.83
N GLU A 32 -12.95 2.13 -10.60
CA GLU A 32 -13.96 1.07 -10.61
C GLU A 32 -13.73 0.01 -9.52
N GLU A 33 -12.59 0.08 -8.83
CA GLU A 33 -12.22 -0.87 -7.79
C GLU A 33 -12.84 -0.48 -6.46
N LYS A 34 -13.61 -1.41 -5.87
CA LYS A 34 -14.38 -1.17 -4.64
C LYS A 34 -13.84 -1.94 -3.43
N ARG A 35 -12.85 -2.82 -3.63
CA ARG A 35 -12.23 -3.57 -2.55
C ARG A 35 -11.47 -2.65 -1.61
N THR A 36 -11.43 -3.01 -0.33
CA THR A 36 -10.68 -2.27 0.69
C THR A 36 -9.19 -2.39 0.40
N LEU A 37 -8.51 -1.24 0.30
CA LEU A 37 -7.05 -1.19 0.20
C LEU A 37 -6.43 -1.32 1.59
N LEU A 38 -5.59 -2.33 1.75
CA LEU A 38 -4.73 -2.51 2.91
C LEU A 38 -3.29 -2.32 2.47
N VAL A 39 -2.52 -1.52 3.20
CA VAL A 39 -1.07 -1.43 3.04
C VAL A 39 -0.41 -1.99 4.27
N ASN A 40 0.38 -3.05 4.07
CA ASN A 40 0.97 -3.88 5.10
C ASN A 40 -0.03 -4.53 6.08
N GLY A 41 -1.32 -4.55 5.76
CA GLY A 41 -2.39 -5.04 6.63
C GLY A 41 -3.11 -3.93 7.41
N VAL A 42 -2.72 -2.68 7.22
CA VAL A 42 -3.42 -1.50 7.75
C VAL A 42 -4.30 -0.93 6.66
N GLU A 43 -5.56 -0.64 6.95
CA GLU A 43 -6.45 0.04 6.01
C GLU A 43 -5.92 1.44 5.72
N GLY A 44 -5.73 1.74 4.43
CA GLY A 44 -5.20 3.04 4.01
C GLY A 44 -4.52 2.99 2.66
N SER A 45 -4.31 4.18 2.13
CA SER A 45 -3.65 4.44 0.84
C SER A 45 -2.23 4.96 1.01
N GLU A 46 -1.69 4.99 2.23
CA GLU A 46 -0.39 5.59 2.51
C GLU A 46 0.53 4.59 3.19
N TRP A 47 1.75 4.49 2.69
CA TRP A 47 2.84 3.79 3.34
C TRP A 47 3.90 4.79 3.78
N MET A 48 4.23 4.74 5.06
CA MET A 48 5.38 5.42 5.65
C MET A 48 6.45 4.38 5.97
N ARG A 49 7.72 4.72 5.77
CA ARG A 49 8.84 3.84 6.12
C ARG A 49 9.01 3.71 7.63
#